data_AF-A0A417UF18-F1
#
_entry.id   AF-A0A417UF18-F1
#
_cell.length_a   1.000
_cell.length_b   1.000
_cell.length_c   1.000
_cell.angle_alpha   90.00
_cell.angle_beta   90.00
_cell.angle_gamma   90.00
#
_symmetry.space_group_name_H-M   'P 1'
#
loop_
_entity.id
_entity.type
_entity.pdbx_description
1 polymer ?
#
loop_
_entity_poly.entity_id
_entity_poly.type
_entity_poly.pdbx_seq_one_letter_code
_entity_poly.pdbx_strand_id
1 'polypeptide(L)'
;MKNWKKLLACLLVSLMALTVFTACDASVGAPMGAKRSNAESESVKKLCESFKGVTYDEELSEKAYYIAYWVAGTSVSCSTNANKTELYRVGSANDSAKINLLQHNYATAFDSMGIGKGIGGGMGADDFIPGFYIDTDLDSRKDYISFTLPKDGSVTDTMTKAAEGKTKLGVAYVVDKGVSYAVVLFG
;
A
#
# COMPACT_ATOMS: atom_id res chain seq x y z
N MET A 1 -22.69 -62.05 -13.06
CA MET A 1 -23.22 -60.67 -12.92
C MET A 1 -23.51 -60.37 -11.45
N LYS A 2 -22.59 -59.78 -10.67
CA LYS A 2 -22.91 -59.50 -9.24
C LYS A 2 -22.25 -58.29 -8.58
N ASN A 3 -21.56 -57.40 -9.30
CA ASN A 3 -20.92 -56.23 -8.67
C ASN A 3 -21.22 -54.87 -9.33
N TRP A 4 -22.04 -54.81 -10.38
CA TRP A 4 -22.35 -53.55 -11.08
C TRP A 4 -23.12 -52.55 -10.19
N LYS A 5 -24.02 -53.02 -9.33
CA LYS A 5 -24.85 -52.14 -8.47
C LYS A 5 -24.03 -51.38 -7.40
N LYS A 6 -22.82 -51.84 -7.06
CA LYS A 6 -21.97 -51.15 -6.07
C LYS A 6 -21.09 -50.05 -6.68
N LEU A 7 -20.79 -50.13 -7.98
CA LEU A 7 -20.01 -49.10 -8.69
C LEU A 7 -20.85 -47.86 -9.01
N LEU A 8 -22.14 -48.03 -9.31
CA LEU A 8 -23.02 -46.89 -9.62
C LEU A 8 -23.30 -46.01 -8.38
N ALA A 9 -23.33 -46.60 -7.18
CA ALA A 9 -23.56 -45.88 -5.94
C ALA A 9 -22.37 -44.99 -5.54
N CYS A 10 -21.12 -45.38 -5.85
CA CYS A 10 -19.94 -44.56 -5.59
C CYS A 10 -19.82 -43.35 -6.55
N LEU A 11 -20.36 -43.46 -7.76
CA LEU A 11 -20.39 -42.35 -8.73
C LEU A 11 -21.48 -41.31 -8.42
N LEU A 12 -22.58 -41.71 -7.78
CA LEU A 12 -23.65 -40.78 -7.41
C LEU A 12 -23.36 -39.97 -6.13
N VAL A 13 -22.57 -40.51 -5.20
CA VAL A 13 -22.15 -39.79 -3.98
C VAL A 13 -21.01 -38.79 -4.25
N SER A 14 -20.23 -38.99 -5.33
CA SER A 14 -19.18 -38.05 -5.73
C SER A 14 -19.72 -36.83 -6.50
N LEU A 15 -20.96 -36.88 -6.99
CA LEU A 15 -21.56 -35.76 -7.73
C LEU A 15 -22.35 -34.77 -6.84
N MET A 16 -22.74 -35.15 -5.62
CA MET A 16 -23.37 -34.23 -4.65
C MET A 16 -22.38 -33.55 -3.69
N ALA A 17 -21.08 -33.90 -3.74
CA ALA A 17 -20.04 -33.23 -2.95
C ALA A 17 -19.42 -32.01 -3.66
N LEU A 18 -19.83 -31.71 -4.90
CA LEU A 18 -19.22 -30.67 -5.74
C LEU A 18 -20.10 -29.44 -6.00
N THR A 19 -21.24 -29.30 -5.31
CA THR A 19 -22.10 -28.11 -5.43
C THR A 19 -22.32 -27.36 -4.12
N VAL A 20 -21.45 -27.56 -3.12
CA VAL A 20 -21.39 -26.73 -1.90
C VAL A 20 -19.99 -26.11 -1.73
N PHE A 21 -19.41 -25.64 -2.83
CA PHE A 21 -18.64 -24.40 -2.77
C PHE A 21 -19.50 -23.33 -3.42
N THR A 22 -20.45 -22.88 -2.61
CA THR A 22 -20.95 -21.52 -2.59
C THR A 22 -19.87 -20.56 -3.07
N ALA A 23 -20.23 -19.66 -4.00
CA ALA A 23 -19.46 -18.51 -4.41
C ALA A 23 -18.47 -18.07 -3.33
N CYS A 24 -17.22 -18.53 -3.46
CA CYS A 24 -16.13 -17.97 -2.70
C CYS A 24 -15.93 -16.64 -3.40
N ASP A 25 -16.56 -15.62 -2.84
CA ASP A 25 -16.24 -14.23 -3.07
C ASP A 25 -14.72 -14.15 -3.18
N ALA A 26 -14.20 -13.97 -4.40
CA ALA A 26 -12.78 -14.07 -4.69
C ALA A 26 -11.94 -13.00 -3.96
N SER A 27 -12.57 -12.20 -3.10
CA SER A 27 -11.99 -11.21 -2.22
C SER A 27 -11.52 -11.75 -0.87
N VAL A 28 -11.97 -12.93 -0.40
CA VAL A 28 -11.47 -13.54 0.85
C VAL A 28 -10.21 -14.36 0.60
N GLY A 29 -9.06 -13.69 0.50
CA GLY A 29 -7.75 -14.37 0.53
C GLY A 29 -6.70 -13.90 -0.47
N ALA A 30 -6.97 -12.85 -1.26
CA ALA A 30 -5.93 -12.24 -2.08
C ALA A 30 -4.81 -11.71 -1.17
N PRO A 31 -3.53 -12.05 -1.45
CA PRO A 31 -2.41 -11.51 -0.69
C PRO A 31 -2.38 -9.99 -0.83
N MET A 32 -1.87 -9.32 0.19
CA MET A 32 -1.63 -7.88 0.16
C MET A 32 -0.84 -7.49 -1.10
N GLY A 33 -1.29 -6.45 -1.78
CA GLY A 33 -0.68 -6.04 -3.05
C GLY A 33 -0.64 -4.53 -3.22
N ALA A 34 0.31 -4.08 -4.02
CA ALA A 34 0.37 -2.70 -4.48
C ALA A 34 -0.44 -2.54 -5.76
N LYS A 35 -1.09 -1.38 -5.92
CA LYS A 35 -1.91 -1.04 -7.07
C LYS A 35 -1.52 0.36 -7.56
N ARG A 36 -1.21 0.46 -8.85
CA ARG A 36 -1.01 1.75 -9.53
C ARG A 36 -2.32 2.51 -9.61
N SER A 37 -2.23 3.84 -9.62
CA SER A 37 -3.36 4.71 -9.94
C SER A 37 -3.12 5.41 -11.28
N ASN A 38 -4.15 6.10 -11.78
CA ASN A 38 -4.04 6.98 -12.93
C ASN A 38 -4.91 8.23 -12.70
N ALA A 39 -4.73 9.25 -13.54
CA ALA A 39 -5.50 10.49 -13.48
C ALA A 39 -7.03 10.26 -13.57
N GLU A 40 -7.45 9.19 -14.25
CA GLU A 40 -8.87 8.89 -14.45
C GLU A 40 -9.55 8.21 -13.25
N SER A 41 -8.77 7.73 -12.29
CA SER A 41 -9.26 7.04 -11.09
C SER A 41 -10.11 7.99 -10.24
N GLU A 42 -11.32 7.56 -9.88
CA GLU A 42 -12.24 8.38 -9.09
C GLU A 42 -11.64 8.86 -7.76
N SER A 43 -10.91 7.98 -7.05
CA SER A 43 -10.21 8.34 -5.81
C SER A 43 -9.13 9.41 -6.02
N VAL A 44 -8.41 9.37 -7.14
CA VAL A 44 -7.39 10.38 -7.49
C VAL A 44 -8.04 11.72 -7.79
N LYS A 45 -9.13 11.74 -8.56
CA LYS A 45 -9.91 12.95 -8.84
C LYS A 45 -10.41 13.60 -7.55
N LYS A 46 -10.98 12.81 -6.63
CA LYS A 46 -11.43 13.30 -5.31
C LYS A 46 -10.29 13.89 -4.47
N LEU A 47 -9.10 13.29 -4.51
CA LEU A 47 -7.93 13.84 -3.83
C LEU A 47 -7.49 15.18 -4.47
N CYS A 48 -7.39 15.26 -5.79
CA CYS A 48 -7.09 16.53 -6.48
C CYS A 48 -8.12 17.63 -6.17
N GLU A 49 -9.41 17.29 -6.11
CA GLU A 49 -10.47 18.23 -5.73
C GLU A 49 -10.34 18.71 -4.27
N SER A 50 -9.90 17.83 -3.38
CA SER A 50 -9.66 18.13 -1.96
C SER A 50 -8.47 19.08 -1.76
N PHE A 51 -7.42 18.93 -2.58
CA PHE A 51 -6.22 19.77 -2.55
C PHE A 51 -6.21 20.75 -3.74
N LYS A 52 -7.03 21.81 -3.66
CA LYS A 52 -7.16 22.78 -4.76
C LYS A 52 -5.80 23.30 -5.26
N GLY A 53 -5.56 23.17 -6.57
CA GLY A 53 -4.33 23.63 -7.21
C GLY A 53 -3.28 22.54 -7.41
N VAL A 54 -3.49 21.32 -6.91
CA VAL A 54 -2.65 20.16 -7.26
C VAL A 54 -3.21 19.40 -8.45
N THR A 55 -2.31 18.92 -9.32
CA THR A 55 -2.65 18.08 -10.47
C THR A 55 -1.95 16.73 -10.36
N TYR A 56 -2.59 15.69 -10.87
CA TYR A 56 -1.99 14.37 -10.97
C TYR A 56 -0.67 14.41 -11.74
N ASP A 57 0.34 13.73 -11.21
CA ASP A 57 1.65 13.54 -11.83
C ASP A 57 1.96 12.03 -11.90
N GLU A 58 2.26 11.55 -13.11
CA GLU A 58 2.46 10.13 -13.39
C GLU A 58 3.78 9.60 -12.81
N GLU A 59 4.86 10.38 -12.92
CA GLU A 59 6.17 10.02 -12.37
C GLU A 59 6.09 9.92 -10.85
N LEU A 60 5.44 10.91 -10.21
CA LEU A 60 5.23 10.90 -8.77
C LEU A 60 4.32 9.75 -8.32
N SER A 61 3.34 9.37 -9.15
CA SER A 61 2.50 8.18 -8.91
C SER A 61 3.27 6.87 -9.05
N GLU A 62 4.27 6.82 -9.92
CA GLU A 62 5.17 5.69 -10.03
C GLU A 62 6.06 5.55 -8.78
N LYS A 63 6.62 6.66 -8.27
CA LYS A 63 7.33 6.69 -6.98
C LYS A 63 6.42 6.23 -5.83
N ALA A 64 5.16 6.69 -5.80
CA ALA A 64 4.17 6.23 -4.84
C ALA A 64 3.90 4.72 -4.95
N TYR A 65 3.87 4.17 -6.17
CA TYR A 65 3.72 2.73 -6.38
C TYR A 65 4.92 1.93 -5.87
N TYR A 66 6.14 2.44 -6.01
CA TYR A 66 7.34 1.79 -5.44
C TYR A 66 7.26 1.68 -3.92
N ILE A 67 6.78 2.74 -3.25
CA ILE A 67 6.54 2.74 -1.81
C ILE A 67 5.44 1.73 -1.48
N ALA A 68 4.30 1.75 -2.18
CA ALA A 68 3.21 0.81 -1.96
C ALA A 68 3.67 -0.66 -2.11
N TYR A 69 4.50 -0.95 -3.12
CA TYR A 69 5.06 -2.28 -3.36
C TYR A 69 5.93 -2.74 -2.21
N TRP A 70 6.82 -1.86 -1.73
CA TRP A 70 7.65 -2.15 -0.57
C TRP A 70 6.80 -2.38 0.67
N VAL A 71 5.84 -1.48 0.96
CA VAL A 71 4.92 -1.60 2.11
C VAL A 71 4.15 -2.92 2.08
N ALA A 72 3.66 -3.34 0.91
CA ALA A 72 2.96 -4.61 0.73
C ALA A 72 3.83 -5.84 1.04
N GLY A 73 5.15 -5.73 0.83
CA GLY A 73 6.13 -6.77 1.12
C GLY A 73 6.71 -6.74 2.55
N THR A 74 6.35 -5.75 3.37
CA THR A 74 6.85 -5.63 4.76
C THR A 74 5.98 -6.35 5.79
N SER A 75 6.57 -6.66 6.94
CA SER A 75 5.90 -7.37 8.03
C SER A 75 4.78 -6.54 8.67
N VAL A 76 3.69 -7.24 9.01
CA VAL A 76 2.60 -6.69 9.83
C VAL A 76 3.17 -6.43 11.23
N SER A 77 2.97 -5.24 11.79
CA SER A 77 3.23 -5.10 13.22
C SER A 77 2.16 -5.86 14.02
N CYS A 78 2.53 -6.37 15.19
CA CYS A 78 1.58 -7.00 16.10
C CYS A 78 0.51 -6.02 16.66
N SER A 79 0.49 -4.75 16.23
CA SER A 79 -0.40 -3.69 16.71
C SER A 79 -1.39 -3.20 15.64
N THR A 80 -2.04 -4.13 14.94
CA THR A 80 -3.26 -3.79 14.19
C THR A 80 -4.42 -3.61 15.19
N ASN A 81 -4.44 -2.46 15.87
CA ASN A 81 -5.58 -2.07 16.68
C ASN A 81 -6.82 -2.13 15.78
N ALA A 82 -7.76 -3.02 16.10
CA ALA A 82 -8.96 -3.27 15.29
C ALA A 82 -9.83 -2.02 15.08
N ASN A 83 -9.66 -0.99 15.91
CA ASN A 83 -10.39 0.28 15.82
C ASN A 83 -9.72 1.32 14.91
N LYS A 84 -8.49 1.08 14.43
CA LYS A 84 -7.82 2.01 13.52
C LYS A 84 -8.09 1.61 12.06
N THR A 85 -8.55 2.59 11.28
CA THR A 85 -8.82 2.42 9.84
C THR A 85 -7.57 2.54 8.97
N GLU A 86 -6.41 2.81 9.55
CA GLU A 86 -5.14 3.03 8.87
C GLU A 86 -4.32 1.73 8.77
N LEU A 87 -3.51 1.61 7.73
CA LEU A 87 -2.57 0.50 7.59
C LEU A 87 -1.22 0.85 8.20
N TYR A 88 -0.87 0.19 9.28
CA TYR A 88 0.43 0.31 9.91
C TYR A 88 1.39 -0.80 9.43
N ARG A 89 2.60 -0.40 9.03
CA ARG A 89 3.64 -1.31 8.53
C ARG A 89 5.01 -0.92 9.05
N VAL A 90 5.85 -1.93 9.31
CA VAL A 90 7.20 -1.76 9.85
C VAL A 90 8.18 -2.44 8.92
N GLY A 91 9.24 -1.72 8.56
CA GLY A 91 10.36 -2.31 7.82
C GLY A 91 11.70 -1.80 8.33
N SER A 92 12.76 -2.49 7.93
CA SER A 92 14.13 -2.14 8.32
C SER A 92 14.54 -0.79 7.74
N ALA A 93 15.25 0.02 8.53
CA ALA A 93 15.86 1.27 8.08
C ALA A 93 17.31 1.35 8.57
N ASN A 94 18.24 1.56 7.64
CA ASN A 94 19.64 1.81 7.97
C ASN A 94 19.85 3.26 8.43
N ASP A 95 21.01 3.55 9.00
CA ASP A 95 21.30 4.88 9.57
C ASP A 95 21.30 5.98 8.52
N SER A 96 21.69 5.66 7.27
CA SER A 96 21.61 6.61 6.15
C SER A 96 20.17 7.02 5.86
N ALA A 97 19.24 6.06 5.79
CA ALA A 97 17.83 6.34 5.61
C ALA A 97 17.29 7.23 6.74
N LYS A 98 17.67 6.92 7.99
CA LYS A 98 17.22 7.69 9.16
C LYS A 98 17.68 9.15 9.14
N ILE A 99 18.97 9.36 8.86
CA ILE A 99 19.55 10.71 8.76
C ILE A 99 18.83 11.52 7.69
N ASN A 100 18.58 10.92 6.52
CA ASN A 100 17.91 11.60 5.43
C ASN A 100 16.44 11.91 5.73
N LEU A 101 15.72 11.05 6.46
CA LEU A 101 14.35 11.33 6.91
C LEU A 101 14.30 12.52 7.87
N LEU A 102 15.25 12.64 8.80
CA LEU A 102 15.36 13.79 9.71
C LEU A 102 15.67 15.09 8.96
N GLN A 103 16.34 14.99 7.80
CA GLN A 103 16.64 16.11 6.93
C GLN A 103 15.54 16.37 5.88
N HIS A 104 14.48 15.57 5.88
CA HIS A 104 13.39 15.61 4.88
C HIS A 104 13.86 15.33 3.43
N ASN A 105 14.98 14.61 3.27
CA ASN A 105 15.43 14.06 1.99
C ASN A 105 14.76 12.69 1.76
N TYR A 106 13.47 12.70 1.43
CA TYR A 106 12.64 11.50 1.36
C TYR A 106 13.04 10.53 0.24
N ALA A 107 13.39 11.04 -0.94
CA ALA A 107 13.81 10.19 -2.06
C ALA A 107 15.11 9.46 -1.72
N THR A 108 16.10 10.21 -1.21
CA THR A 108 17.38 9.65 -0.77
C THR A 108 17.18 8.63 0.36
N ALA A 109 16.32 8.92 1.33
CA ALA A 109 16.03 7.98 2.41
C ALA A 109 15.40 6.68 1.91
N PHE A 110 14.40 6.78 1.04
CA PHE A 110 13.70 5.61 0.50
C PHE A 110 14.59 4.79 -0.45
N ASP A 111 15.46 5.42 -1.22
CA ASP A 111 16.50 4.73 -2.00
C ASP A 111 17.49 4.00 -1.08
N SER A 112 17.91 4.60 0.05
CA SER A 112 18.75 3.95 1.07
C SER A 112 18.06 2.75 1.72
N MET A 113 16.74 2.71 1.77
CA MET A 113 15.94 1.55 2.21
C MET A 113 15.74 0.51 1.10
N GLY A 114 16.22 0.77 -0.11
CA GLY A 114 16.04 -0.11 -1.28
C GLY A 114 14.64 -0.09 -1.88
N ILE A 115 13.80 0.90 -1.53
CA ILE A 115 12.44 1.03 -2.06
C ILE A 115 12.52 1.24 -3.59
N GLY A 116 11.70 0.51 -4.35
CA GLY A 116 11.69 0.55 -5.82
C GLY A 116 12.79 -0.27 -6.50
N LYS A 117 13.95 -0.49 -5.88
CA LYS A 117 15.09 -1.21 -6.52
C LYS A 117 14.74 -2.64 -6.93
N GLY A 118 13.98 -3.37 -6.10
CA GLY A 118 13.57 -4.75 -6.36
C GLY A 118 12.64 -4.93 -7.57
N ILE A 119 12.12 -3.83 -8.13
CA ILE A 119 11.22 -3.81 -9.30
C ILE A 119 11.76 -2.90 -10.41
N GLY A 120 13.06 -2.59 -10.39
CA GLY A 120 13.73 -1.80 -11.42
C GLY A 120 13.56 -0.28 -11.31
N GLY A 121 13.00 0.20 -10.20
CA GLY A 121 12.73 1.62 -9.94
C GLY A 121 13.79 2.34 -9.10
N GLY A 122 13.45 3.56 -8.71
CA GLY A 122 14.23 4.41 -7.81
C GLY A 122 13.43 5.67 -7.48
N MET A 123 13.87 6.43 -6.47
CA MET A 123 13.11 7.60 -6.01
C MET A 123 13.55 8.89 -6.71
N GLY A 124 14.79 8.92 -7.21
CA GLY A 124 15.30 10.06 -7.96
C GLY A 124 15.56 11.27 -7.07
N ALA A 125 15.14 12.46 -7.51
CA ALA A 125 15.35 13.69 -6.76
C ALA A 125 14.47 13.78 -5.50
N ASP A 126 14.98 14.46 -4.46
CA ASP A 126 14.25 14.83 -3.24
C ASP A 126 13.25 15.97 -3.53
N ASP A 127 12.28 15.71 -4.40
CA ASP A 127 11.31 16.66 -4.93
C ASP A 127 9.88 16.45 -4.43
N PHE A 128 9.68 15.52 -3.48
CA PHE A 128 8.35 15.19 -2.96
C PHE A 128 8.29 15.11 -1.44
N ILE A 129 7.07 15.29 -0.91
CA ILE A 129 6.74 15.10 0.50
C ILE A 129 5.70 13.98 0.62
N PRO A 130 5.93 12.96 1.48
CA PRO A 130 4.94 11.95 1.77
C PRO A 130 3.69 12.52 2.47
N GLY A 131 2.51 12.21 1.91
CA GLY A 131 1.20 12.51 2.48
C GLY A 131 0.69 11.45 3.47
N PHE A 132 1.58 10.64 4.03
CA PHE A 132 1.26 9.61 5.02
C PHE A 132 2.24 9.71 6.19
N TYR A 133 1.84 9.22 7.36
CA TYR A 133 2.67 9.36 8.54
C TYR A 133 3.85 8.40 8.50
N ILE A 134 5.03 8.93 8.82
CA ILE A 134 6.28 8.21 8.98
C ILE A 134 6.72 8.47 10.41
N ASP A 135 6.95 7.42 11.17
CA ASP A 135 7.52 7.55 12.52
C ASP A 135 8.98 8.00 12.40
N THR A 136 9.21 9.28 12.71
CA THR A 136 10.52 9.92 12.71
C THR A 136 11.16 9.95 14.11
N ASP A 137 10.58 9.27 15.11
CA ASP A 137 11.28 8.96 16.36
C ASP A 137 12.31 7.84 16.12
N LEU A 138 13.38 8.25 15.44
CA LEU A 138 14.48 7.41 14.99
C LEU A 138 15.54 7.35 16.09
N ASP A 139 15.18 6.79 17.26
CA ASP A 139 16.16 6.38 18.28
C ASP A 139 17.23 5.51 17.60
N SER A 140 18.51 5.79 17.85
CA SER A 140 19.64 5.05 17.26
C SER A 140 19.58 3.55 17.54
N ARG A 141 18.83 3.13 18.55
CA ARG A 141 18.56 1.72 18.89
C ARG A 141 17.48 1.05 18.04
N LYS A 142 16.60 1.80 17.37
CA LYS A 142 15.58 1.23 16.47
C LYS A 142 16.21 0.98 15.11
N ASP A 143 16.23 -0.26 14.66
CA ASP A 143 16.66 -0.69 13.32
C ASP A 143 15.50 -0.69 12.30
N TYR A 144 14.36 -0.13 12.67
CA TYR A 144 13.14 -0.12 11.89
C TYR A 144 12.54 1.28 11.78
N ILE A 145 11.67 1.44 10.79
CA ILE A 145 10.79 2.57 10.60
C ILE A 145 9.36 2.09 10.42
N SER A 146 8.39 2.93 10.79
CA SER A 146 6.98 2.61 10.57
C SER A 146 6.27 3.63 9.69
N PHE A 147 5.43 3.12 8.80
CA PHE A 147 4.53 3.91 7.95
C PHE A 147 3.10 3.65 8.39
N THR A 148 2.30 4.71 8.43
CA THR A 148 0.85 4.65 8.68
C THR A 148 0.13 5.25 7.48
N LEU A 149 -0.45 4.37 6.66
CA LEU A 149 -1.17 4.76 5.45
C LEU A 149 -2.67 4.96 5.76
N PRO A 150 -3.26 6.10 5.39
CA PRO A 150 -4.69 6.30 5.56
C PRO A 150 -5.51 5.44 4.61
N LYS A 151 -6.73 5.09 5.02
CA LYS A 151 -7.70 4.44 4.13
C LYS A 151 -8.01 5.35 2.94
N ASP A 152 -8.16 4.76 1.76
CA ASP A 152 -8.60 5.47 0.56
C ASP A 152 -9.88 6.29 0.82
N GLY A 153 -9.95 7.48 0.22
CA GLY A 153 -11.02 8.46 0.43
C GLY A 153 -10.88 9.30 1.72
N SER A 154 -9.83 9.10 2.52
CA SER A 154 -9.56 9.93 3.71
C SER A 154 -8.61 11.09 3.37
N VAL A 155 -8.93 12.29 3.85
CA VAL A 155 -8.04 13.45 3.85
C VAL A 155 -7.49 13.62 5.26
N THR A 156 -6.16 13.60 5.42
CA THR A 156 -5.52 13.67 6.74
C THR A 156 -4.75 14.97 6.93
N ASP A 157 -4.48 15.34 8.18
CA ASP A 157 -3.62 16.49 8.51
C ASP A 157 -2.21 16.36 7.92
N THR A 158 -1.70 15.13 7.81
CA THR A 158 -0.40 14.87 7.18
C THR A 158 -0.43 15.21 5.69
N MET A 159 -1.50 14.85 4.98
CA MET A 159 -1.66 15.24 3.58
C MET A 159 -1.79 16.75 3.43
N THR A 160 -2.60 17.39 4.27
CA THR A 160 -2.80 18.86 4.23
C THR A 160 -1.48 19.59 4.39
N LYS A 161 -0.65 19.20 5.36
CA LYS A 161 0.69 19.79 5.57
C LYS A 161 1.64 19.49 4.41
N ALA A 162 1.63 18.26 3.91
CA ALA A 162 2.50 17.86 2.80
C ALA A 162 2.16 18.59 1.49
N ALA A 163 0.89 18.97 1.30
CA ALA A 163 0.40 19.67 0.11
C ALA A 163 0.73 21.18 0.10
N GLU A 164 1.13 21.78 1.22
CA GLU A 164 1.37 23.22 1.31
C GLU A 164 2.45 23.69 0.32
N GLY A 165 2.05 24.57 -0.60
CA GLY A 165 2.95 25.10 -1.64
C GLY A 165 3.28 24.11 -2.76
N LYS A 166 2.61 22.96 -2.83
CA LYS A 166 2.81 21.91 -3.83
C LYS A 166 1.79 22.01 -4.95
N THR A 167 2.17 21.52 -6.13
CA THR A 167 1.32 21.58 -7.35
C THR A 167 1.13 20.22 -8.00
N LYS A 168 1.92 19.21 -7.61
CA LYS A 168 1.85 17.86 -8.15
C LYS A 168 1.39 16.86 -7.09
N LEU A 169 0.63 15.88 -7.54
CA LEU A 169 0.09 14.79 -6.72
C LEU A 169 0.40 13.45 -7.37
N GLY A 170 1.15 12.60 -6.67
CA GLY A 170 1.32 11.20 -7.02
C GLY A 170 0.51 10.30 -6.11
N VAL A 171 -0.17 9.29 -6.66
CA VAL A 171 -1.00 8.38 -5.86
C VAL A 171 -0.77 6.93 -6.27
N ALA A 172 -0.67 6.05 -5.29
CA ALA A 172 -0.80 4.61 -5.44
C ALA A 172 -1.51 4.03 -4.22
N TYR A 173 -1.77 2.72 -4.23
CA TYR A 173 -2.50 2.08 -3.16
C TYR A 173 -1.84 0.79 -2.70
N VAL A 174 -1.93 0.51 -1.40
CA VAL A 174 -1.80 -0.83 -0.84
C VAL A 174 -3.20 -1.39 -0.64
N VAL A 175 -3.46 -2.59 -1.14
CA VAL A 175 -4.75 -3.28 -0.99
C VAL A 175 -4.57 -4.45 -0.04
N ASP A 176 -5.31 -4.47 1.05
CA ASP A 176 -5.37 -5.57 2.02
C ASP A 176 -6.81 -6.05 2.19
N LYS A 177 -7.09 -7.31 1.90
CA LYS A 177 -8.43 -7.91 2.11
C LYS A 177 -9.59 -7.03 1.59
N GLY A 178 -9.40 -6.44 0.40
CA GLY A 178 -10.38 -5.56 -0.24
C GLY A 178 -10.42 -4.11 0.26
N VAL A 179 -9.59 -3.75 1.24
CA VAL A 179 -9.44 -2.37 1.73
C VAL A 179 -8.23 -1.72 1.06
N SER A 180 -8.44 -0.57 0.43
CA SER A 180 -7.38 0.25 -0.15
C SER A 180 -6.86 1.28 0.84
N TYR A 181 -5.55 1.45 0.90
CA TYR A 181 -4.85 2.46 1.69
C TYR A 181 -4.00 3.31 0.76
N ALA A 182 -4.10 4.62 0.89
CA ALA A 182 -3.50 5.56 -0.03
C ALA A 182 -2.02 5.80 0.32
N VAL A 183 -1.16 5.71 -0.69
CA VAL A 183 0.20 6.24 -0.68
C VAL A 183 0.16 7.48 -1.56
N VAL A 184 0.20 8.65 -0.92
CA VAL A 184 0.13 9.95 -1.60
C VAL A 184 1.46 10.66 -1.43
N LEU A 185 1.97 11.25 -2.51
CA LEU A 185 3.16 12.08 -2.53
C LEU A 185 2.81 13.45 -3.13
N PHE A 186 3.36 14.53 -2.59
CA PHE A 186 3.15 15.90 -3.06
C PHE A 186 4.45 16.52 -3.55
N GLY A 187 4.44 17.04 -4.78
CA GLY A 187 5.60 17.64 -5.47
C GLY A 187 5.44 19.13 -5.73
#